data_AF-A0A932T7L3-F1
#
_entry.id   AF-A0A932T7L3-F1
#
_cell.length_a   1.000
_cell.length_b   1.000
_cell.length_c   1.000
_cell.angle_alpha   90.00
_cell.angle_beta   90.00
_cell.angle_gamma   90.00
#
_symmetry.space_group_name_H-M   'P 1'
#
loop_
_entity.id
_entity.type
_entity.pdbx_description
1 polymer ?
#
loop_
_entity_poly.entity_id
_entity_poly.type
_entity_poly.pdbx_seq_one_letter_code
_entity_poly.pdbx_strand_id
1 'polypeptide(L)'
;PEKEYQQQLKKVLDKECLCVGLSNAAALKYDMPFIKNAEAVTICPSPNIAHFSQVVSLQTMTDHIYGRTNIMTDIERPNMFITELHLYINYLKEEMEEDVILGQTEQKKKFYDTFCKNLLDGIAYYRTLPLIKDASFEAALNNAEEALNSIALPQLV
;
A
#
# COMPACT_ATOMS: atom_id res chain seq x y z
N PRO A 1 -10.78 -4.15 28.42
CA PRO A 1 -12.15 -4.64 28.13
C PRO A 1 -13.01 -3.62 27.39
N GLU A 2 -13.41 -2.49 27.99
CA GLU A 2 -14.31 -1.51 27.34
C GLU A 2 -13.66 -0.81 26.14
N LYS A 3 -12.43 -0.32 26.29
CA LYS A 3 -11.71 0.39 25.21
C LYS A 3 -11.49 -0.50 23.97
N GLU A 4 -11.13 -1.76 24.19
CA GLU A 4 -10.93 -2.76 23.14
C GLU A 4 -12.26 -3.13 22.46
N TYR A 5 -13.32 -3.32 23.25
CA TYR A 5 -14.67 -3.54 22.72
C TYR A 5 -15.13 -2.38 21.83
N GLN A 6 -14.98 -1.14 22.29
CA GLN A 6 -15.35 0.05 21.50
C GLN A 6 -14.51 0.16 20.21
N GLN A 7 -13.22 -0.17 20.25
CA GLN A 7 -12.38 -0.23 19.05
C GLN A 7 -12.85 -1.29 18.05
N GLN A 8 -13.14 -2.51 18.51
CA GLN A 8 -13.63 -3.58 17.65
C GLN A 8 -15.03 -3.27 17.09
N LEU A 9 -15.92 -2.73 17.93
CA LEU A 9 -17.26 -2.31 17.53
C LEU A 9 -17.18 -1.26 16.42
N LYS A 10 -16.30 -0.25 16.61
CA LYS A 10 -16.05 0.76 15.59
C LYS A 10 -15.54 0.16 14.28
N LYS A 11 -14.54 -0.74 14.32
CA LYS A 11 -14.03 -1.45 13.12
C LYS A 11 -15.12 -2.22 12.37
N VAL A 12 -16.17 -2.69 13.05
CA VAL A 12 -17.29 -3.40 12.42
C VAL A 12 -18.34 -2.45 11.86
N LEU A 13 -18.65 -1.36 12.58
CA LEU A 13 -19.71 -0.41 12.22
C LEU A 13 -19.28 0.66 11.23
N ASP A 14 -17.99 1.00 11.16
CA ASP A 14 -17.42 1.99 10.24
C ASP A 14 -17.43 1.53 8.77
N LYS A 15 -17.98 0.34 8.46
CA LYS A 15 -18.03 -0.19 7.10
C LYS A 15 -18.88 0.69 6.20
N GLU A 16 -18.19 1.42 5.32
CA GLU A 16 -18.79 2.14 4.22
C GLU A 16 -19.30 1.16 3.13
N CYS A 17 -20.44 1.46 2.52
CA CYS A 17 -20.90 0.70 1.37
C CYS A 17 -20.10 1.11 0.13
N LEU A 18 -19.21 0.22 -0.34
CA LEU A 18 -18.38 0.45 -1.52
C LEU A 18 -19.20 0.91 -2.74
N CYS A 19 -20.38 0.34 -2.96
CA CYS A 19 -21.25 0.73 -4.07
C CYS A 19 -21.73 2.18 -3.97
N VAL A 20 -22.03 2.66 -2.77
CA VAL A 20 -22.46 4.06 -2.55
C VAL A 20 -21.29 4.99 -2.86
N GLY A 21 -20.14 4.77 -2.23
CA GLY A 21 -18.96 5.62 -2.41
C GLY A 21 -18.41 5.62 -3.84
N LEU A 22 -18.45 4.49 -4.57
CA LEU A 22 -18.08 4.44 -5.99
C LEU A 22 -19.07 5.20 -6.90
N SER A 23 -20.36 5.21 -6.54
CA SER A 23 -21.39 5.93 -7.32
C SER A 23 -21.40 7.44 -7.09
N ASN A 24 -20.87 7.89 -5.95
CA ASN A 24 -20.91 9.29 -5.51
C ASN A 24 -20.20 10.26 -6.47
N ALA A 25 -19.21 9.79 -7.23
CA ALA A 25 -18.57 10.61 -8.27
C ALA A 25 -19.57 11.11 -9.32
N ALA A 26 -20.54 10.28 -9.69
CA ALA A 26 -21.60 10.67 -10.62
C ALA A 26 -22.62 11.60 -9.93
N ALA A 27 -23.00 11.29 -8.69
CA ALA A 27 -23.94 12.13 -7.95
C ALA A 27 -23.42 13.57 -7.80
N LEU A 28 -22.13 13.72 -7.48
CA LEU A 28 -21.45 15.02 -7.39
C LEU A 28 -21.36 15.73 -8.74
N LYS A 29 -21.13 15.00 -9.84
CA LYS A 29 -21.01 15.60 -11.18
C LYS A 29 -22.35 16.10 -11.75
N TYR A 30 -23.45 15.45 -11.38
CA TYR A 30 -24.79 15.71 -11.92
C TYR A 30 -25.75 16.33 -10.89
N ASP A 31 -25.24 16.83 -9.76
CA ASP A 31 -26.02 17.44 -8.68
C ASP A 31 -27.19 16.56 -8.20
N MET A 32 -26.96 15.24 -8.10
CA MET A 32 -27.94 14.27 -7.61
C MET A 32 -27.82 14.08 -6.09
N PRO A 33 -28.92 13.75 -5.39
CA PRO A 33 -28.88 13.52 -3.95
C PRO A 33 -28.03 12.30 -3.58
N PHE A 34 -27.22 12.43 -2.53
CA PHE A 34 -26.42 11.35 -1.96
C PHE A 34 -27.28 10.34 -1.18
N ILE A 35 -26.90 9.07 -1.23
CA ILE A 35 -27.58 8.02 -0.46
C ILE A 35 -27.16 8.13 1.00
N LYS A 36 -28.13 8.30 1.92
CA LYS A 36 -27.92 8.30 3.38
C LYS A 36 -26.86 9.31 3.88
N ASN A 37 -26.70 10.45 3.20
CA ASN A 37 -25.69 11.48 3.51
C ASN A 37 -24.24 10.97 3.45
N ALA A 38 -23.97 9.87 2.73
CA ALA A 38 -22.62 9.43 2.43
C ALA A 38 -22.10 10.23 1.23
N GLU A 39 -21.33 11.28 1.49
CA GLU A 39 -20.81 12.20 0.44
C GLU A 39 -19.42 11.80 -0.06
N ALA A 40 -18.74 10.89 0.64
CA ALA A 40 -17.39 10.46 0.30
C ALA A 40 -17.36 9.73 -1.04
N VAL A 41 -16.42 10.10 -1.92
CA VAL A 41 -16.15 9.36 -3.15
C VAL A 41 -15.07 8.33 -2.85
N THR A 42 -15.39 7.06 -3.01
CA THR A 42 -14.38 5.99 -2.86
C THR A 42 -13.52 5.91 -4.12
N ILE A 43 -12.21 5.95 -3.93
CA ILE A 43 -11.23 5.72 -5.00
C ILE A 43 -10.15 4.79 -4.46
N CYS A 44 -9.63 3.89 -5.30
CA CYS A 44 -8.48 3.04 -4.98
C CYS A 44 -7.28 3.51 -5.79
N PRO A 45 -6.54 4.54 -5.33
CA PRO A 45 -5.31 4.92 -5.97
C PRO A 45 -4.24 3.88 -5.70
N SER A 46 -3.48 3.50 -6.73
CA SER A 46 -2.20 2.83 -6.53
C SER A 46 -1.23 3.80 -5.83
N PRO A 47 -0.30 3.33 -4.98
CA PRO A 47 0.73 4.18 -4.38
C PRO A 47 1.56 4.94 -5.43
N ASN A 48 1.67 4.41 -6.65
CA ASN A 48 2.32 5.09 -7.77
C ASN A 48 1.60 6.36 -8.25
N ILE A 49 0.35 6.59 -7.85
CA ILE A 49 -0.38 7.83 -8.20
C ILE A 49 0.32 9.07 -7.66
N ALA A 50 1.10 8.93 -6.57
CA ALA A 50 1.80 10.02 -5.91
C ALA A 50 2.76 10.77 -6.85
N HIS A 51 3.20 10.13 -7.94
CA HIS A 51 4.10 10.75 -8.93
C HIS A 51 3.37 11.53 -10.03
N PHE A 52 2.02 11.50 -10.06
CA PHE A 52 1.21 12.32 -10.96
C PHE A 52 0.80 13.62 -10.26
N SER A 53 1.18 14.75 -10.84
CA SER A 53 0.91 16.09 -10.27
C SER A 53 -0.04 16.94 -11.11
N GLN A 54 -0.46 16.45 -12.28
CA GLN A 54 -1.21 17.21 -13.27
C GLN A 54 -2.62 16.65 -13.47
N VAL A 55 -3.59 17.56 -13.59
CA VAL A 55 -4.94 17.21 -14.05
C VAL A 55 -4.90 17.12 -15.57
N VAL A 56 -5.22 15.94 -16.11
CA VAL A 56 -5.17 15.66 -17.55
C VAL A 56 -6.49 15.12 -18.07
N SER A 57 -6.70 15.23 -19.38
CA SER A 57 -7.86 14.58 -20.02
C SER A 57 -7.72 13.06 -20.02
N LEU A 58 -8.84 12.34 -20.15
CA LEU A 58 -8.82 10.88 -20.34
C LEU A 58 -7.97 10.49 -21.55
N GLN A 59 -8.05 11.24 -22.65
CA GLN A 59 -7.25 10.98 -23.85
C GLN A 59 -5.76 11.08 -23.53
N THR A 60 -5.33 12.15 -22.85
CA THR A 60 -3.94 12.35 -22.45
C THR A 60 -3.43 11.24 -21.51
N MET A 61 -4.23 10.83 -20.51
CA MET A 61 -3.88 9.70 -19.64
C MET A 61 -3.78 8.38 -20.44
N THR A 62 -4.69 8.16 -21.39
CA THR A 62 -4.65 6.98 -22.28
C THR A 62 -3.42 7.02 -23.17
N ASP A 63 -3.07 8.18 -23.72
CA ASP A 63 -1.85 8.38 -24.50
C ASP A 63 -0.61 8.07 -23.64
N HIS A 64 -0.62 8.44 -22.36
CA HIS A 64 0.47 8.13 -21.44
C HIS A 64 0.62 6.62 -21.18
N ILE A 65 -0.49 5.93 -20.87
CA ILE A 65 -0.50 4.48 -20.63
C ILE A 65 0.06 3.69 -21.82
N TYR A 66 -0.25 4.14 -23.05
CA TYR A 66 0.24 3.51 -24.28
C TYR A 66 1.55 4.11 -24.82
N GLY A 67 2.23 4.98 -24.07
CA GLY A 67 3.54 5.53 -24.44
C GLY A 67 3.53 6.55 -25.58
N ARG A 68 2.36 7.10 -25.94
CA ARG A 68 2.21 8.17 -26.96
C ARG A 68 2.55 9.56 -26.40
N THR A 69 2.47 9.74 -25.09
CA THR A 69 2.92 10.96 -24.39
C THR A 69 3.51 10.62 -23.02
N ASN A 70 4.21 11.57 -22.40
CA ASN A 70 4.69 11.43 -21.03
C ASN A 70 4.17 12.59 -20.17
N ILE A 71 3.38 12.26 -19.14
CA ILE A 71 2.84 13.22 -18.17
C ILE A 71 3.49 13.10 -16.80
N MET A 72 4.54 12.29 -16.68
CA MET A 72 5.28 12.14 -15.42
C MET A 72 6.17 13.34 -15.20
N THR A 73 6.01 13.97 -14.03
CA THR A 73 6.80 15.13 -13.61
C THR A 73 7.98 14.76 -12.71
N ASP A 74 7.94 13.57 -12.12
CA ASP A 74 8.98 13.07 -11.23
C ASP A 74 10.00 12.22 -11.99
N ILE A 75 11.28 12.59 -11.86
CA ILE A 75 12.41 11.92 -12.50
C ILE A 75 12.85 10.70 -11.66
N GLU A 76 12.57 10.68 -10.36
CA GLU A 76 13.02 9.64 -9.43
C GLU A 76 11.90 8.70 -8.99
N ARG A 77 11.00 8.34 -9.91
CA ARG A 77 9.96 7.35 -9.65
C ARG A 77 10.57 5.95 -9.51
N PRO A 78 10.51 5.30 -8.33
CA PRO A 78 10.96 3.93 -8.19
C PRO A 78 10.08 2.98 -9.01
N ASN A 79 10.64 1.84 -9.36
CA ASN A 79 9.88 0.78 -10.02
C ASN A 79 8.70 0.34 -9.12
N MET A 80 7.55 0.01 -9.72
CA MET A 80 6.36 -0.46 -9.02
C MET A 80 6.68 -1.57 -7.99
N PHE A 81 7.54 -2.53 -8.35
CA PHE A 81 7.89 -3.63 -7.44
C PHE A 81 8.60 -3.16 -6.18
N ILE A 82 9.44 -2.13 -6.28
CA ILE A 82 10.12 -1.52 -5.13
C ILE A 82 9.12 -0.76 -4.25
N THR A 83 8.22 0.02 -4.87
CA THR A 83 7.17 0.74 -4.15
C THR A 83 6.30 -0.20 -3.33
N GLU A 84 5.87 -1.31 -3.93
CA GLU A 84 5.06 -2.33 -3.27
C GLU A 84 5.84 -3.04 -2.15
N LEU A 85 7.12 -3.36 -2.38
CA LEU A 85 7.97 -3.96 -1.36
C LEU A 85 8.11 -3.06 -0.13
N HIS A 86 8.33 -1.76 -0.32
CA HIS A 86 8.34 -0.79 0.78
C HIS A 86 7.00 -0.71 1.52
N LEU A 87 5.88 -0.78 0.79
CA LEU A 87 4.55 -0.81 1.40
C LEU A 87 4.39 -2.00 2.35
N TYR A 88 4.80 -3.21 1.93
CA TYR A 88 4.72 -4.39 2.79
C TYR A 88 5.70 -4.33 3.98
N ILE A 89 6.91 -3.80 3.79
CA ILE A 89 7.87 -3.63 4.89
C ILE A 89 7.33 -2.64 5.94
N ASN A 90 6.72 -1.54 5.50
CA ASN A 90 6.11 -0.56 6.41
C ASN A 90 4.92 -1.17 7.14
N TYR A 91 4.03 -1.87 6.43
CA TYR A 91 2.91 -2.59 7.04
C TYR A 91 3.38 -3.57 8.12
N LEU A 92 4.42 -4.35 7.83
CA LEU A 92 5.00 -5.27 8.81
C LEU A 92 5.49 -4.54 10.06
N LYS A 93 6.17 -3.40 9.92
CA LYS A 93 6.64 -2.60 11.07
C LYS A 93 5.48 -2.08 11.91
N GLU A 94 4.46 -1.51 11.27
CA GLU A 94 3.28 -0.96 11.95
C GLU A 94 2.52 -2.05 12.73
N GLU A 95 2.31 -3.23 12.13
CA GLU A 95 1.66 -4.36 12.81
C GLU A 95 2.50 -4.89 13.98
N MET A 96 3.82 -4.96 13.84
CA MET A 96 4.71 -5.38 14.92
C MET A 96 4.69 -4.38 16.08
N GLU A 97 4.67 -3.08 15.80
CA GLU A 97 4.55 -2.04 16.83
C GLU A 97 3.21 -2.13 17.56
N GLU A 98 2.10 -2.33 16.84
CA GLU A 98 0.77 -2.49 17.44
C GLU A 98 0.71 -3.74 18.34
N ASP A 99 1.26 -4.86 17.89
CA ASP A 99 1.23 -6.11 18.65
C ASP A 99 2.18 -6.13 19.86
N VAL A 100 3.28 -5.36 19.82
CA VAL A 100 4.13 -5.11 21.00
C VAL A 100 3.34 -4.33 22.05
N ILE A 101 2.59 -3.29 21.65
CA ILE A 101 1.74 -2.50 22.56
C ILE A 101 0.64 -3.37 23.19
N LEU A 102 0.08 -4.32 22.42
CA LEU A 102 -0.97 -5.22 22.87
C LEU A 102 -0.46 -6.46 23.63
N GLY A 103 0.86 -6.68 23.69
CA GLY A 103 1.45 -7.87 24.32
C GLY A 103 1.14 -9.17 23.59
N GLN A 104 0.89 -9.12 22.27
CA GLN A 104 0.51 -10.28 21.44
C GLN A 104 1.68 -10.88 20.64
N THR A 105 2.87 -10.27 20.77
CA THR A 105 4.07 -10.61 20.00
C THR A 105 4.40 -12.11 19.99
N GLU A 106 4.34 -12.79 21.15
CA GLU A 106 4.68 -14.21 21.23
C GLU A 106 3.71 -15.10 20.43
N GLN A 107 2.43 -14.75 20.44
CA GLN A 107 1.37 -15.52 19.76
C GLN A 107 1.49 -15.39 18.24
N LYS A 108 1.97 -14.24 17.76
CA LYS A 108 2.12 -13.93 16.33
C LYS A 108 3.52 -14.13 15.79
N LYS A 109 4.47 -14.62 16.60
CA LYS A 109 5.86 -14.86 16.15
C LYS A 109 5.95 -15.66 14.85
N LYS A 110 5.24 -16.79 14.76
CA LYS A 110 5.23 -17.64 13.54
C LYS A 110 4.68 -16.90 12.31
N PHE A 111 3.72 -16.00 12.51
CA PHE A 111 3.19 -15.17 11.44
C PHE A 111 4.29 -14.23 10.92
N TYR A 112 5.00 -13.52 11.78
CA TYR A 112 6.09 -12.63 11.37
C TYR A 112 7.26 -13.38 10.73
N ASP A 113 7.66 -14.53 11.27
CA ASP A 113 8.69 -15.37 10.66
C ASP A 113 8.32 -15.75 9.22
N THR A 114 7.07 -16.13 9.01
CA THR A 114 6.54 -16.48 7.68
C THR A 114 6.46 -15.24 6.76
N PHE A 115 6.04 -14.10 7.30
CA PHE A 115 5.93 -12.85 6.57
C PHE A 115 7.31 -12.38 6.07
N CYS A 116 8.30 -12.32 6.96
CA CYS A 116 9.68 -11.96 6.61
C CYS A 116 10.25 -12.93 5.57
N LYS A 117 10.05 -14.23 5.76
CA LYS A 117 10.49 -15.23 4.77
C LYS A 117 9.87 -14.99 3.39
N ASN A 118 8.57 -14.75 3.33
CA ASN A 118 7.89 -14.49 2.05
C ASN A 118 8.41 -13.22 1.36
N LEU A 119 8.74 -12.17 2.12
CA LEU A 119 9.35 -10.97 1.57
C LEU A 119 10.76 -11.24 1.03
N LEU A 120 11.59 -11.99 1.76
CA LEU A 120 12.92 -12.40 1.28
C LEU A 120 12.83 -13.24 0.01
N ASP A 121 11.91 -14.21 -0.03
CA ASP A 121 11.64 -15.03 -1.22
C ASP A 121 11.17 -14.15 -2.40
N GLY A 122 10.36 -13.12 -2.13
CA GLY A 122 9.93 -12.12 -3.10
C GLY A 122 11.09 -11.28 -3.66
N ILE A 123 11.98 -10.80 -2.79
CA ILE A 123 13.21 -10.08 -3.18
C ILE A 123 14.09 -10.98 -4.05
N ALA A 124 14.31 -12.22 -3.63
CA ALA A 124 15.09 -13.19 -4.39
C ALA A 124 14.45 -13.44 -5.78
N TYR A 125 13.12 -13.55 -5.84
CA TYR A 125 12.40 -13.66 -7.09
C TYR A 125 12.58 -12.42 -7.99
N TYR A 126 12.50 -11.19 -7.45
CA TYR A 126 12.69 -9.97 -8.22
C TYR A 126 14.07 -9.89 -8.87
N ARG A 127 15.14 -10.38 -8.22
CA ARG A 127 16.49 -10.48 -8.80
C ARG A 127 16.55 -11.41 -10.02
N THR A 128 15.64 -12.37 -10.13
CA THR A 128 15.58 -13.29 -11.29
C THR A 128 14.90 -12.67 -12.51
N LEU A 129 14.14 -11.59 -12.35
CA LEU A 129 13.35 -11.01 -13.43
C LEU A 129 14.26 -10.38 -14.51
N PRO A 130 14.21 -10.86 -15.76
CA PRO A 130 15.14 -10.43 -16.81
C PRO A 130 14.86 -9.01 -17.33
N LEU A 131 13.65 -8.49 -17.10
CA LEU A 131 13.17 -7.22 -17.67
C LEU A 131 13.52 -5.99 -16.82
N ILE A 132 14.10 -6.18 -15.62
CA ILE A 132 14.24 -5.13 -14.61
C ILE A 132 15.59 -5.27 -13.91
N LYS A 133 16.66 -4.91 -14.62
CA LYS A 133 18.05 -5.07 -14.15
C LYS A 133 18.87 -3.81 -14.40
N ASP A 134 18.43 -2.70 -13.83
CA ASP A 134 19.24 -1.51 -13.72
C ASP A 134 19.87 -1.40 -12.32
N ALA A 135 20.94 -0.60 -12.22
CA ALA A 135 21.69 -0.46 -10.97
C ALA A 135 20.85 0.15 -9.83
N SER A 136 19.84 0.98 -10.15
CA SER A 136 18.97 1.60 -9.15
C SER A 136 18.00 0.58 -8.56
N PHE A 137 17.50 -0.35 -9.38
CA PHE A 137 16.61 -1.41 -8.95
C PHE A 137 17.33 -2.39 -8.01
N GLU A 138 18.54 -2.83 -8.37
CA GLU A 138 19.34 -3.71 -7.50
C GLU A 138 19.73 -3.03 -6.19
N ALA A 139 20.11 -1.75 -6.22
CA ALA A 139 20.37 -0.98 -5.00
C ALA A 139 19.12 -0.90 -4.10
N ALA A 140 17.95 -0.69 -4.69
CA ALA A 140 16.69 -0.66 -3.95
C ALA A 140 16.33 -2.02 -3.33
N LEU A 141 16.58 -3.13 -4.03
CA LEU A 141 16.39 -4.48 -3.47
C LEU A 141 17.32 -4.75 -2.29
N ASN A 142 18.58 -4.33 -2.39
CA ASN A 142 19.55 -4.46 -1.28
C ASN A 142 19.11 -3.66 -0.06
N ASN A 143 18.69 -2.40 -0.25
CA ASN A 143 18.16 -1.57 0.83
C ASN A 143 16.93 -2.19 1.50
N ALA A 144 16.03 -2.79 0.72
CA ALA A 144 14.84 -3.45 1.26
C ALA A 144 15.18 -4.73 2.04
N GLU A 145 16.16 -5.51 1.55
CA GLU A 145 16.66 -6.69 2.26
C GLU A 145 17.36 -6.31 3.58
N GLU A 146 18.19 -5.26 3.58
CA GLU A 146 18.80 -4.72 4.78
C GLU A 146 17.76 -4.22 5.78
N ALA A 147 16.75 -3.48 5.30
CA ALA A 147 15.64 -3.03 6.13
C ALA A 147 14.92 -4.21 6.79
N LEU A 148 14.69 -5.30 6.05
CA LEU A 148 14.02 -6.49 6.58
C LEU A 148 14.89 -7.25 7.59
N ASN A 149 16.19 -7.38 7.33
CA ASN A 149 17.13 -8.00 8.27
C ASN A 149 17.34 -7.16 9.54
N SER A 150 17.18 -5.84 9.44
CA SER A 150 17.27 -4.93 10.59
C SER A 150 16.02 -4.95 11.48
N ILE A 151 14.88 -5.47 10.97
CA ILE A 151 13.70 -5.71 11.78
C ILE A 151 14.04 -6.87 12.72
N ALA A 152 14.53 -6.53 13.90
CA ALA A 152 14.73 -7.47 14.98
C ALA A 152 13.36 -8.05 15.35
N LEU A 153 13.11 -9.30 14.97
CA LEU A 153 12.05 -10.09 15.60
C LEU A 153 12.26 -9.95 17.11
N PRO A 154 11.25 -9.49 17.88
CA PRO A 154 11.40 -9.27 19.30
C PRO A 154 12.01 -10.51 19.94
N GLN A 155 13.24 -10.38 20.41
CA GLN A 155 13.90 -11.46 21.11
C GLN A 155 13.12 -11.69 22.40
N LEU A 156 12.55 -12.88 22.50
CA LEU A 156 12.03 -13.46 23.73
C LEU A 156 13.14 -13.35 24.78
N VAL A 157 12.93 -12.52 25.80
CA VAL A 157 13.56 -12.70 27.11
C VAL A 157 12.51 -13.33 28.01
#